data_AF-A0A2V9TT20-F1
#
_entry.id   AF-A0A2V9TT20-F1
#
_cell.length_a   1.000
_cell.length_b   1.000
_cell.length_c   1.000
_cell.angle_alpha   90.00
_cell.angle_beta   90.00
_cell.angle_gamma   90.00
#
_symmetry.space_group_name_H-M   'P 1'
#
loop_
_entity.id
_entity.type
_entity.pdbx_description
1 polymer ?
#
loop_
_entity_poly.entity_id
_entity_poly.type
_entity_poly.pdbx_seq_one_letter_code
_entity_poly.pdbx_strand_id
1 'polypeptide(L)' 'MERRFEDSDRRDPEDRLIDENDPWERKDKMMDKTIADTFPASDPPSSLPDPGEDSFAATAVA' A
#
# COMPACT_ATOMS: atom_id res chain seq x y z
N MET A 1 0.12 -4.39 31.01
CA MET A 1 0.83 -5.19 29.99
C MET A 1 1.16 -4.26 28.85
N GLU A 2 2.43 -3.92 28.73
CA GLU A 2 2.96 -2.93 27.80
C GLU A 2 3.17 -3.61 26.43
N ARG A 3 2.22 -3.45 25.49
CA ARG A 3 2.40 -3.92 24.11
C ARG A 3 3.24 -2.91 23.35
N ARG A 4 4.57 -3.07 23.50
CA ARG A 4 5.61 -2.22 22.94
C ARG A 4 5.87 -2.66 21.50
N PHE A 5 5.45 -1.84 20.54
CA PHE A 5 6.02 -1.67 19.19
C PHE A 5 6.71 -2.88 18.51
N GLU A 6 5.95 -3.84 18.00
CA GLU A 6 6.41 -4.82 16.99
C GLU A 6 5.30 -5.09 15.95
N ASP A 7 4.62 -4.04 15.49
CA ASP A 7 3.56 -4.12 14.45
C ASP A 7 3.92 -3.30 13.20
N SER A 8 5.20 -2.90 13.07
CA SER A 8 5.66 -2.07 11.93
C SER A 8 6.14 -2.88 10.72
N ASP A 9 6.15 -4.21 10.77
CA ASP A 9 6.75 -5.04 9.70
C ASP A 9 5.80 -6.04 9.02
N ARG A 10 4.55 -6.14 9.44
CA ARG A 10 3.56 -7.01 8.80
C ARG A 10 2.66 -6.20 7.90
N ARG A 11 3.21 -5.82 6.74
CA ARG A 11 2.42 -5.24 5.64
C ARG A 11 1.35 -6.21 5.12
N ASP A 12 1.53 -7.50 5.38
CA ASP A 12 0.55 -8.52 5.06
C ASP A 12 -0.50 -8.65 6.19
N PRO A 13 -1.78 -8.35 5.92
CA PRO A 13 -2.85 -8.52 6.89
C PRO A 13 -3.07 -9.99 7.30
N GLU A 14 -2.59 -10.99 6.56
CA GLU A 14 -2.69 -12.40 6.94
C GLU A 14 -1.82 -12.74 8.17
N ASP A 15 -0.68 -12.06 8.35
CA ASP A 15 0.25 -12.28 9.46
C ASP A 15 -0.20 -11.64 10.80
N ARG A 16 -1.31 -10.88 10.78
CA ARG A 16 -1.90 -10.26 11.97
C ARG A 16 -2.56 -11.32 12.87
N LEU A 17 -2.14 -11.36 14.13
CA LEU A 17 -2.78 -12.18 15.17
C LEU A 17 -4.08 -11.50 15.64
N ILE A 18 -5.19 -12.23 15.63
CA ILE A 18 -6.52 -11.77 16.10
C ILE A 18 -7.17 -12.85 16.97
N ASP A 19 -8.14 -12.48 17.80
CA ASP A 19 -9.05 -13.44 18.44
C ASP A 19 -10.08 -13.93 17.42
N GLU A 20 -10.03 -15.21 17.05
CA GLU A 20 -10.95 -15.82 16.09
C GLU A 20 -12.40 -15.86 16.59
N ASN A 21 -12.63 -15.74 17.91
CA ASN A 21 -13.96 -15.72 18.51
C ASN A 21 -14.58 -14.32 18.51
N ASP A 22 -13.79 -13.26 18.26
CA ASP A 22 -14.33 -11.90 18.12
C ASP A 22 -14.74 -11.64 16.64
N PRO A 23 -16.05 -11.52 16.35
CA PRO A 23 -16.50 -11.24 15.00
C PRO A 23 -16.03 -9.87 14.49
N TRP A 24 -15.72 -8.92 15.38
CA TRP A 24 -15.24 -7.60 15.00
C TRP A 24 -13.79 -7.69 14.50
N GLU A 25 -12.89 -8.30 15.27
CA GLU A 25 -11.48 -8.44 14.87
C GLU A 25 -11.32 -9.24 13.57
N ARG A 26 -12.14 -10.28 13.40
CA ARG A 26 -12.17 -11.04 12.15
C ARG A 26 -12.62 -10.20 10.96
N LYS A 27 -13.65 -9.38 11.14
CA LYS A 27 -14.15 -8.48 10.08
C LYS A 27 -13.10 -7.44 9.70
N ASP A 28 -12.44 -6.85 10.68
CA ASP A 28 -11.38 -5.86 10.50
C ASP A 28 -10.21 -6.45 9.69
N LYS A 29 -9.70 -7.62 10.11
CA LYS A 29 -8.66 -8.36 9.38
C LYS A 29 -9.04 -8.65 7.93
N MET A 30 -10.29 -9.05 7.67
CA MET A 30 -10.76 -9.29 6.31
C MET A 30 -10.87 -8.02 5.47
N MET A 31 -11.20 -6.87 6.10
CA MET A 31 -11.22 -5.58 5.41
C MET A 31 -9.82 -5.16 4.98
N ASP A 32 -8.84 -5.26 5.89
CA ASP A 32 -7.44 -4.94 5.61
C ASP A 32 -6.89 -5.81 4.46
N LYS A 33 -7.22 -7.11 4.46
CA LYS A 33 -6.87 -8.03 3.35
C LYS A 33 -7.43 -7.57 2.01
N THR A 34 -8.70 -7.19 1.98
CA THR A 34 -9.34 -6.71 0.74
C THR A 34 -8.65 -5.45 0.21
N ILE A 35 -8.25 -4.54 1.12
CA ILE A 35 -7.53 -3.30 0.77
C ILE A 35 -6.14 -3.63 0.21
N ALA A 36 -5.39 -4.54 0.86
CA ALA A 36 -4.07 -4.96 0.41
C ALA A 36 -4.13 -5.69 -0.95
N ASP A 37 -5.17 -6.51 -1.17
CA ASP A 37 -5.36 -7.27 -2.41
C ASP A 37 -5.78 -6.37 -3.59
N THR A 38 -6.57 -5.31 -3.35
CA THR A 38 -7.05 -4.40 -4.40
C THR A 38 -6.08 -3.28 -4.75
N PHE A 39 -5.24 -2.85 -3.79
CA PHE A 39 -4.17 -1.89 -4.01
C PHE A 39 -2.83 -2.61 -3.80
N PRO A 40 -2.42 -3.49 -4.74
CA PRO A 40 -1.06 -3.98 -4.72
C PRO A 40 -0.12 -2.76 -4.70
N ALA A 41 0.95 -2.82 -3.91
CA ALA A 41 1.92 -1.73 -3.71
C ALA A 41 2.65 -1.25 -4.99
N SER A 42 2.13 -1.59 -6.16
CA SER A 42 2.55 -1.14 -7.47
C SER A 42 1.57 -0.06 -7.94
N ASP A 43 1.61 1.13 -7.33
CA ASP A 43 1.39 2.31 -8.15
C ASP A 43 2.33 2.16 -9.36
N PRO A 44 1.84 2.25 -10.61
CA PRO A 44 2.75 2.29 -11.74
C PRO A 44 3.78 3.39 -11.46
N PRO A 45 5.06 3.20 -11.83
CA PRO A 45 6.07 4.22 -11.65
C PRO A 45 5.49 5.55 -12.15
N SER A 46 5.52 6.57 -11.29
CA SER A 46 4.93 7.88 -11.57
C SER A 46 5.27 8.27 -13.00
N SER A 47 4.25 8.35 -13.86
CA SER A 47 4.41 8.76 -15.25
C SER A 47 4.46 10.29 -15.38
N LEU A 48 4.62 11.00 -14.26
CA LEU A 48 4.86 12.43 -14.28
C LEU A 48 6.21 12.66 -14.99
N PRO A 49 6.24 13.49 -16.05
CA PRO A 49 7.50 13.85 -16.68
C PRO A 49 8.43 14.49 -15.64
N ASP A 50 9.75 14.29 -15.79
CA ASP A 50 10.73 15.02 -15.01
C ASP A 50 10.41 16.52 -15.14
N PRO A 51 10.20 17.28 -14.06
CA PRO A 51 9.98 18.73 -14.15
C PRO A 51 11.16 19.47 -14.81
N GLY A 52 12.33 18.84 -14.93
CA GLY A 52 13.46 19.32 -15.73
C GLY A 52 13.40 18.99 -17.23
N GLU A 53 12.53 18.09 -17.66
CA GLU A 53 12.31 17.77 -19.08
C GLU A 53 11.17 18.62 -19.66
N ASP A 54 11.52 19.53 -20.56
CA ASP A 54 10.55 20.28 -21.36
C ASP A 54 9.83 19.32 -22.32
N SER A 55 8.61 18.93 -21.94
CA SER A 55 7.74 18.02 -22.70
C SER A 55 7.39 18.54 -24.12
N PHE A 56 7.67 19.81 -24.41
CA PHE A 56 7.43 20.42 -25.73
C PHE A 56 8.72 20.63 -26.56
N ALA A 57 9.90 20.31 -26.03
CA ALA A 57 11.17 20.56 -26.72
C ALA A 57 11.43 19.64 -27.93
N ALA A 58 10.71 18.51 -28.06
CA ALA A 58 10.92 17.54 -29.14
C ALA A 58 10.47 18.01 -30.54
N THR A 59 9.83 19.18 -30.68
CA THR A 59 9.34 19.70 -31.99
C THR A 59 10.28 20.72 -32.65
N ALA A 60 11.52 20.87 -32.18
CA ALA A 60 12.46 21.86 -32.73
C ALA A 60 13.80 21.26 -33.18
N VAL A 61 13.79 20.23 -34.04
CA VAL A 61 14.96 19.87 -34.85
C VAL A 61 14.55 19.55 -36.29
N ALA A 62 14.85 20.51 -37.17
CA ALA A 62 15.02 20.48 -38.64
C ALA A 62 13.89 19.97 -39.53
#